data_AF-A0A7V9B1D2-F1
#
_entry.id   AF-A0A7V9B1D2-F1
#
_cell.length_a   1.000
_cell.length_b   1.000
_cell.length_c   1.000
_cell.angle_alpha   90.00
_cell.angle_beta   90.00
_cell.angle_gamma   90.00
#
_symmetry.space_group_name_H-M   'P 1'
#
loop_
_entity.id
_entity.type
_entity.pdbx_description
1 polymer ?
#
loop_
_entity_poly.entity_id
_entity_poly.type
_entity_poly.pdbx_seq_one_letter_code
_entity_poly.pdbx_strand_id
1 'polypeptide(L)'
;MRSCWLPAIVGGPFARRRAAALLRFVRDGRDRAGLRTIVLPRTAAGRGVPMAKTVRELTVGNAGSSLRLAVAVDPAAIAAHRSQRSALQSNLRMAEEWDLDIALDLAIPTSAAWEAEAAVLRLLPRLRIVRLPCRSDRVADDTTRVVERTVAMLVDQGYAGTFSLLPPPSHGMDMQSAARAADAVRQMHRDILLRYERIAQDVAYNPRLGRLPGGYEPR
;
A
#
# COMPACT_ATOMS: atom_id res chain seq x y z
N MET A 1 -7.88 -11.92 -2.45
CA MET A 1 -7.11 -10.70 -2.81
C MET A 1 -7.89 -9.50 -2.30
N ARG A 2 -7.38 -8.70 -1.35
CA ARG A 2 -8.15 -7.59 -0.73
C ARG A 2 -7.99 -6.26 -1.47
N SER A 3 -6.84 -6.01 -2.07
CA SER A 3 -6.54 -4.81 -2.85
C SER A 3 -5.87 -5.12 -4.19
N CYS A 4 -5.98 -4.20 -5.15
CA CYS A 4 -5.40 -4.33 -6.48
C CYS A 4 -4.81 -2.99 -6.92
N TRP A 5 -3.52 -2.97 -7.26
CA TRP A 5 -2.80 -1.81 -7.77
C TRP A 5 -2.87 -1.80 -9.29
N LEU A 6 -3.42 -0.74 -9.86
CA LEU A 6 -3.57 -0.60 -11.30
C LEU A 6 -2.69 0.54 -11.84
N PRO A 7 -2.24 0.46 -13.10
CA PRO A 7 -1.54 1.59 -13.71
C PRO A 7 -2.52 2.76 -13.88
N ALA A 8 -2.02 4.00 -13.81
CA ALA A 8 -2.85 5.17 -14.08
C ALA A 8 -3.23 5.27 -15.57
N ILE A 9 -2.38 4.80 -16.49
CA ILE A 9 -2.66 4.69 -17.92
C ILE A 9 -2.30 3.29 -18.44
N VAL A 10 -3.21 2.68 -19.22
CA VAL A 10 -2.89 1.52 -20.05
C VAL A 10 -2.48 2.03 -21.44
N GLY A 11 -1.18 2.09 -21.71
CA GLY A 11 -0.59 2.54 -22.98
C GLY A 11 -0.30 1.40 -23.97
N GLY A 12 0.20 1.73 -25.16
CA GLY A 12 0.70 0.79 -26.18
C GLY A 12 -0.37 0.23 -27.16
N PRO A 13 0.03 -0.63 -28.12
CA PRO A 13 -0.90 -1.23 -29.09
C PRO A 13 -1.97 -2.04 -28.36
N PHE A 14 -3.22 -2.02 -28.82
CA PHE A 14 -4.36 -2.70 -28.15
C PHE A 14 -4.67 -2.23 -26.72
N ALA A 15 -4.27 -1.01 -26.33
CA ALA A 15 -4.53 -0.43 -25.02
C ALA A 15 -5.99 -0.59 -24.54
N ARG A 16 -6.97 -0.34 -25.42
CA ARG A 16 -8.40 -0.50 -25.11
C ARG A 16 -8.77 -1.94 -24.76
N ARG A 17 -8.25 -2.93 -25.50
CA ARG A 17 -8.51 -4.36 -25.24
C ARG A 17 -7.90 -4.79 -23.90
N ARG A 18 -6.69 -4.35 -23.59
CA ARG A 18 -6.05 -4.61 -22.29
C ARG A 18 -6.78 -3.94 -21.13
N ALA A 19 -7.19 -2.67 -21.29
CA ALA A 19 -7.99 -1.98 -20.28
C ALA A 19 -9.31 -2.73 -20.03
N ALA A 20 -10.03 -3.14 -21.08
CA ALA A 20 -11.24 -3.95 -20.93
C ALA A 20 -10.99 -5.29 -20.21
N ALA A 21 -9.89 -5.98 -20.54
CA ALA A 21 -9.51 -7.22 -19.86
C ALA A 21 -9.20 -6.99 -18.37
N LEU A 22 -8.49 -5.91 -18.06
CA LEU A 22 -8.17 -5.52 -16.69
C LEU A 22 -9.43 -5.21 -15.86
N LEU A 23 -10.42 -4.54 -16.45
CA LEU A 23 -11.70 -4.30 -15.77
C LEU A 23 -12.49 -5.58 -15.52
N ARG A 24 -12.47 -6.53 -16.47
CA ARG A 24 -13.09 -7.86 -16.25
C ARG A 24 -12.40 -8.57 -15.09
N PHE A 25 -11.07 -8.59 -15.06
CA PHE A 25 -10.30 -9.13 -13.95
C PHE A 25 -10.68 -8.48 -12.61
N VAL A 26 -10.81 -7.15 -12.57
CA VAL A 26 -11.23 -6.42 -11.37
C VAL A 26 -12.63 -6.82 -10.91
N ARG A 27 -13.59 -6.96 -11.84
CA ARG A 27 -14.96 -7.41 -11.54
C ARG A 27 -14.95 -8.84 -11.00
N ASP A 28 -14.27 -9.75 -11.68
CA ASP A 28 -14.14 -11.15 -11.23
C ASP A 28 -13.47 -11.22 -9.85
N GLY A 29 -12.42 -10.42 -9.63
CA GLY A 29 -11.73 -10.31 -8.35
C GLY A 29 -12.64 -9.80 -7.23
N ARG A 30 -13.52 -8.83 -7.52
CA ARG A 30 -14.52 -8.32 -6.59
C ARG A 30 -15.55 -9.39 -6.22
N ASP A 31 -16.09 -10.05 -7.25
CA ASP A 31 -17.24 -10.95 -7.11
C ASP A 31 -16.84 -12.32 -6.55
N ARG A 32 -15.63 -12.80 -6.86
CA ARG A 32 -15.18 -14.16 -6.50
C ARG A 32 -14.01 -14.20 -5.52
N ALA A 33 -13.17 -13.19 -5.49
CA ALA A 33 -11.90 -13.23 -4.74
C ALA A 33 -11.81 -12.21 -3.57
N GLY A 34 -12.92 -11.52 -3.29
CA GLY A 34 -13.04 -10.59 -2.17
C GLY A 34 -12.24 -9.29 -2.34
N LEU A 35 -12.03 -8.82 -3.57
CA LEU A 35 -11.41 -7.52 -3.82
C LEU A 35 -12.30 -6.40 -3.26
N ARG A 36 -11.70 -5.52 -2.46
CA ARG A 36 -12.38 -4.41 -1.77
C ARG A 36 -11.79 -3.05 -2.07
N THR A 37 -10.54 -2.97 -2.53
CA THR A 37 -9.92 -1.68 -2.83
C THR A 37 -9.12 -1.72 -4.11
N ILE A 38 -9.34 -0.73 -4.97
CA ILE A 38 -8.48 -0.47 -6.12
C ILE A 38 -7.57 0.70 -5.79
N VAL A 39 -6.28 0.57 -6.07
CA VAL A 39 -5.30 1.63 -5.87
C VAL A 39 -4.84 2.15 -7.23
N LEU A 40 -4.91 3.47 -7.42
CA LEU A 40 -4.43 4.14 -8.62
C LEU A 40 -3.35 5.18 -8.28
N PRO A 41 -2.28 5.30 -9.07
CA PRO A 41 -1.38 6.45 -9.00
C PRO A 41 -2.13 7.76 -9.22
N ARG A 42 -1.74 8.80 -8.49
CA ARG A 42 -2.36 10.13 -8.58
C ARG A 42 -2.36 10.70 -10.00
N THR A 43 -1.26 10.51 -10.72
CA THR A 43 -1.07 11.07 -12.05
C THR A 43 -0.27 10.11 -12.91
N ALA A 44 -0.68 9.98 -14.16
CA ALA A 44 0.22 9.55 -15.23
C ALA A 44 -0.01 10.48 -16.42
N ALA A 45 1.09 10.91 -17.02
CA ALA A 45 1.10 11.57 -18.31
C ALA A 45 1.39 10.54 -19.39
N GLY A 46 0.70 10.59 -20.52
CA GLY A 46 0.99 9.70 -21.64
C GLY A 46 -0.20 9.41 -22.54
N ARG A 47 0.07 8.73 -23.66
CA ARG A 47 -0.96 8.24 -24.59
C ARG A 47 -1.46 6.87 -24.15
N GLY A 48 -2.77 6.72 -23.99
CA GLY A 48 -3.39 5.45 -23.62
C GLY A 48 -4.80 5.62 -23.05
N VAL A 49 -5.31 4.56 -22.41
CA VAL A 49 -6.59 4.59 -21.72
C VAL A 49 -6.37 5.01 -20.27
N PRO A 50 -6.94 6.16 -19.82
CA PRO A 50 -6.83 6.60 -18.43
C PRO A 50 -7.70 5.73 -17.53
N MET A 51 -7.11 5.10 -16.51
CA MET A 51 -7.82 4.15 -15.66
C MET A 51 -8.70 4.82 -14.61
N ALA A 52 -8.41 6.07 -14.22
CA ALA A 52 -9.16 6.79 -13.18
C ALA A 52 -10.66 6.88 -13.49
N LYS A 53 -11.01 7.36 -14.70
CA LYS A 53 -12.41 7.45 -15.13
C LYS A 53 -13.08 6.08 -15.17
N THR A 54 -12.40 5.12 -15.78
CA THR A 54 -12.93 3.78 -16.03
C THR A 54 -13.14 2.97 -14.75
N VAL A 55 -12.26 3.12 -13.76
CA VAL A 55 -12.41 2.49 -12.44
C VAL A 55 -13.50 3.17 -11.63
N ARG A 56 -13.62 4.50 -11.71
CA ARG A 56 -14.66 5.23 -10.98
C ARG A 56 -16.08 4.79 -11.38
N GLU A 57 -16.30 4.48 -12.65
CA GLU A 57 -17.57 3.92 -13.11
C GLU A 57 -17.90 2.57 -12.42
N LEU A 58 -16.88 1.77 -12.08
CA LEU A 58 -17.06 0.50 -11.35
C LEU A 58 -17.41 0.71 -9.87
N THR A 59 -16.92 1.80 -9.26
CA THR A 59 -17.12 2.10 -7.84
C THR A 59 -18.40 2.90 -7.58
N VAL A 60 -18.80 3.78 -8.51
CA VAL A 60 -20.01 4.64 -8.39
C VAL A 60 -21.28 3.93 -8.89
N GLY A 61 -21.18 3.12 -9.94
CA GLY A 61 -22.33 2.58 -10.67
C GLY A 61 -23.06 1.40 -10.02
N ASN A 62 -22.66 0.94 -8.84
CA ASN A 62 -23.28 -0.21 -8.17
C ASN A 62 -23.67 0.19 -6.75
N ALA A 63 -24.97 0.46 -6.54
CA ALA A 63 -25.61 0.83 -5.26
C ALA A 63 -25.58 -0.27 -4.17
N GLY A 64 -24.44 -0.95 -4.04
CA GLY A 64 -24.18 -2.08 -3.15
C GLY A 64 -22.78 -2.68 -3.31
N SER A 65 -21.92 -2.15 -4.21
CA SER A 65 -20.57 -2.71 -4.36
C SER A 65 -19.61 -2.18 -3.29
N SER A 66 -19.06 -3.11 -2.50
CA SER A 66 -18.01 -2.91 -1.48
C SER A 66 -16.63 -2.43 -2.00
N LEU A 67 -16.55 -1.94 -3.24
CA LEU A 67 -15.28 -1.64 -3.90
C LEU A 67 -14.92 -0.16 -3.74
N ARG A 68 -13.90 0.12 -2.93
CA ARG A 68 -13.38 1.46 -2.67
C ARG A 68 -12.26 1.82 -3.64
N LEU A 69 -12.08 3.12 -3.87
CA LEU A 69 -10.97 3.66 -4.62
C LEU A 69 -9.98 4.33 -3.67
N ALA A 70 -8.70 4.00 -3.82
CA ALA A 70 -7.61 4.65 -3.13
C ALA A 70 -6.64 5.29 -4.12
N VAL A 71 -6.08 6.44 -3.74
CA VAL A 71 -5.00 7.08 -4.48
C VAL A 71 -3.65 6.71 -3.85
N ALA A 72 -2.70 6.30 -4.70
CA ALA A 72 -1.34 6.05 -4.27
C ALA A 72 -0.61 7.37 -4.04
N VAL A 73 0.00 7.47 -2.87
CA VAL A 73 0.91 8.51 -2.46
C VAL A 73 2.32 7.94 -2.48
N ASP A 74 3.16 8.53 -3.32
CA ASP A 74 4.56 8.19 -3.46
C ASP A 74 5.42 9.10 -2.56
N PRO A 75 6.06 8.57 -1.50
CA PRO A 75 6.97 9.32 -0.65
C PRO A 75 8.14 9.94 -1.42
N ALA A 76 8.67 9.27 -2.44
CA ALA A 76 9.79 9.78 -3.22
C ALA A 76 9.38 11.02 -4.00
N ALA A 77 8.20 10.99 -4.61
CA ALA A 77 7.61 12.17 -5.26
C ALA A 77 7.38 13.31 -4.26
N ILE A 78 6.87 13.02 -3.06
CA ILE A 78 6.67 14.06 -2.03
C ILE A 78 7.99 14.64 -1.54
N ALA A 79 8.98 13.81 -1.25
CA ALA A 79 10.29 14.23 -0.76
C ALA A 79 11.01 15.15 -1.75
N ALA A 80 10.71 15.03 -3.05
CA ALA A 80 11.24 15.93 -4.09
C ALA A 80 10.58 17.33 -4.10
N HIS A 81 9.44 17.53 -3.41
CA HIS A 81 8.82 18.86 -3.33
C HIS A 81 9.54 19.75 -2.32
N ARG A 82 9.63 21.06 -2.64
CA ARG A 82 10.14 22.09 -1.73
C ARG A 82 9.43 22.14 -0.38
N SER A 83 8.16 21.75 -0.34
CA SER A 83 7.36 21.63 0.89
C SER A 83 6.60 20.31 0.89
N GLN A 84 7.11 19.34 1.65
CA GLN A 84 6.46 18.03 1.82
C GLN A 84 5.07 18.18 2.44
N ARG A 85 4.93 19.09 3.43
CA ARG A 85 3.65 19.41 4.06
C ARG A 85 2.61 19.87 3.05
N SER A 86 2.96 20.81 2.17
CA SER A 86 2.02 21.33 1.16
C SER A 86 1.62 20.24 0.16
N ALA A 87 2.57 19.40 -0.26
CA ALA A 87 2.29 18.27 -1.15
C ALA A 87 1.34 17.25 -0.49
N LEU A 88 1.58 16.88 0.78
CA LEU A 88 0.69 16.01 1.56
C LEU A 88 -0.71 16.61 1.71
N GLN A 89 -0.81 17.89 2.04
CA GLN A 89 -2.08 18.57 2.24
C GLN A 89 -2.88 18.67 0.94
N SER A 90 -2.20 18.83 -0.20
CA SER A 90 -2.83 18.72 -1.53
C SER A 90 -3.39 17.31 -1.80
N ASN A 91 -2.66 16.25 -1.44
CA ASN A 91 -3.15 14.88 -1.58
C ASN A 91 -4.38 14.62 -0.70
N LEU A 92 -4.36 15.09 0.55
CA LEU A 92 -5.48 14.93 1.49
C LEU A 92 -6.73 15.66 1.01
N ARG A 93 -6.62 16.93 0.61
CA ARG A 93 -7.75 17.70 0.07
C ARG A 93 -8.39 17.02 -1.13
N MET A 94 -7.57 16.53 -2.07
CA MET A 94 -8.05 15.78 -3.22
C MET A 94 -8.74 14.47 -2.77
N ALA A 95 -8.16 13.73 -1.82
CA ALA A 95 -8.78 12.52 -1.31
C ALA A 95 -10.13 12.81 -0.61
N GLU A 96 -10.25 13.93 0.10
CA GLU A 96 -11.49 14.37 0.73
C GLU A 96 -12.53 14.80 -0.29
N GLU A 97 -12.16 15.66 -1.24
CA GLU A 97 -13.06 16.19 -2.28
C GLU A 97 -13.69 15.09 -3.12
N TRP A 98 -12.94 14.03 -3.41
CA TRP A 98 -13.37 12.94 -4.28
C TRP A 98 -13.77 11.66 -3.54
N ASP A 99 -13.84 11.72 -2.21
CA ASP A 99 -14.08 10.60 -1.29
C ASP A 99 -13.22 9.35 -1.59
N LEU A 100 -11.91 9.56 -1.70
CA LEU A 100 -10.93 8.52 -1.96
C LEU A 100 -10.23 8.12 -0.66
N ASP A 101 -9.88 6.84 -0.55
CA ASP A 101 -8.92 6.38 0.46
C ASP A 101 -7.48 6.73 0.01
N ILE A 102 -6.51 6.63 0.92
CA ILE A 102 -5.09 6.82 0.62
C ILE A 102 -4.36 5.48 0.73
N ALA A 103 -3.49 5.23 -0.23
CA ALA A 103 -2.51 4.16 -0.19
C ALA A 103 -1.09 4.74 -0.17
N LEU A 104 -0.28 4.41 0.84
CA LEU A 104 1.11 4.82 0.90
C LEU A 104 1.99 3.81 0.18
N ASP A 105 2.79 4.25 -0.77
CA ASP A 105 3.60 3.37 -1.62
C ASP A 105 5.09 3.44 -1.27
N LEU A 106 5.54 2.59 -0.34
CA LEU A 106 6.95 2.55 0.07
C LEU A 106 7.81 1.64 -0.82
N ALA A 107 7.26 1.12 -1.92
CA ALA A 107 8.00 0.23 -2.80
C ALA A 107 9.00 0.99 -3.70
N ILE A 108 8.77 2.28 -3.91
CA ILE A 108 9.65 3.16 -4.68
C ILE A 108 10.80 3.62 -3.76
N PRO A 109 12.07 3.53 -4.21
CA PRO A 109 13.20 4.03 -3.44
C PRO A 109 12.98 5.47 -2.98
N THR A 110 13.03 5.67 -1.66
CA THR A 110 12.75 6.93 -1.00
C THR A 110 14.01 7.39 -0.26
N SER A 111 14.32 8.68 -0.35
CA SER A 111 15.48 9.28 0.32
C SER A 111 15.22 9.52 1.81
N ALA A 112 16.30 9.64 2.59
CA ALA A 112 16.23 9.96 4.02
C ALA A 112 15.59 11.33 4.32
N ALA A 113 15.42 12.20 3.32
CA ALA A 113 14.76 13.50 3.47
C ALA A 113 13.26 13.39 3.75
N TRP A 114 12.65 12.22 3.50
CA TRP A 114 11.25 11.98 3.80
C TRP A 114 10.96 12.00 5.30
N GLU A 115 10.06 12.89 5.73
CA GLU A 115 9.62 12.99 7.12
C GLU A 115 8.54 11.94 7.44
N ALA A 116 8.96 10.67 7.52
CA ALA A 116 8.06 9.51 7.65
C ALA A 116 7.02 9.65 8.77
N GLU A 117 7.45 10.01 9.96
CA GLU A 117 6.61 10.13 11.15
C GLU A 117 5.54 11.22 10.96
N ALA A 118 5.99 12.40 10.55
CA ALA A 118 5.15 13.56 10.35
C ALA A 118 4.15 13.35 9.19
N ALA A 119 4.57 12.61 8.16
CA ALA A 119 3.73 12.26 7.04
C ALA A 119 2.66 11.23 7.42
N VAL A 120 3.03 10.15 8.13
CA VAL A 120 2.09 9.13 8.59
C VAL A 120 0.97 9.77 9.41
N LEU A 121 1.30 10.58 10.41
CA LEU A 121 0.32 11.26 11.26
C LEU A 121 -0.70 12.08 10.46
N ARG A 122 -0.27 12.69 9.35
CA ARG A 122 -1.15 13.47 8.46
C ARG A 122 -2.01 12.58 7.57
N LEU A 123 -1.48 11.45 7.11
CA LEU A 123 -2.16 10.54 6.19
C LEU A 123 -3.13 9.60 6.90
N LEU A 124 -2.90 9.27 8.18
CA LEU A 124 -3.65 8.29 8.96
C LEU A 124 -5.18 8.37 8.82
N PRO A 125 -5.84 9.55 8.85
CA PRO A 125 -7.30 9.63 8.78
C PRO A 125 -7.90 8.95 7.54
N ARG A 126 -7.18 8.94 6.41
CA ARG A 126 -7.61 8.32 5.15
C ARG A 126 -6.70 7.18 4.69
N LEU A 127 -5.62 6.87 5.41
CA LEU A 127 -4.71 5.80 5.05
C LEU A 127 -5.38 4.43 5.25
N ARG A 128 -5.49 3.64 4.18
CA ARG A 128 -6.07 2.28 4.21
C ARG A 128 -5.14 1.18 3.77
N ILE A 129 -4.16 1.51 2.93
CA ILE A 129 -3.21 0.54 2.40
C ILE A 129 -1.81 1.09 2.50
N VAL A 130 -0.86 0.25 2.90
CA VAL A 130 0.57 0.56 2.82
C VAL A 130 1.23 -0.52 1.98
N ARG A 131 1.87 -0.15 0.88
CA ARG A 131 2.63 -1.08 0.04
C ARG A 131 4.09 -1.10 0.47
N LEU A 132 4.58 -2.30 0.76
CA LEU A 132 5.95 -2.57 1.20
C LEU A 132 6.69 -3.34 0.11
N PRO A 133 7.98 -3.05 -0.14
CA PRO A 133 8.81 -3.87 -1.01
C PRO A 133 9.17 -5.19 -0.30
N CYS A 134 9.03 -6.33 -0.97
CA CYS A 134 9.63 -7.59 -0.54
C CYS A 134 11.11 -7.55 -0.90
N ARG A 135 11.97 -7.21 0.07
CA ARG A 135 13.42 -7.23 -0.10
C ARG A 135 13.98 -8.51 0.52
N SER A 136 14.80 -9.24 -0.23
CA SER A 136 15.57 -10.39 0.28
C SER A 136 16.86 -9.96 0.98
N ASP A 137 17.37 -8.77 0.64
CA ASP A 137 18.69 -8.33 1.06
C ASP A 137 18.62 -7.48 2.34
N ARG A 138 19.45 -7.84 3.32
CA ARG A 138 19.58 -7.17 4.62
C ARG A 138 20.42 -5.90 4.60
N VAL A 139 20.68 -5.33 3.42
CA VAL A 139 21.50 -4.12 3.32
C VAL A 139 20.64 -2.93 3.77
N ALA A 140 21.04 -2.32 4.88
CA ALA A 140 20.40 -1.15 5.44
C ALA A 140 20.72 0.09 4.60
N ASP A 141 19.99 0.28 3.50
CA ASP A 141 19.97 1.52 2.74
C ASP A 141 18.97 2.53 3.35
N ASP A 142 19.02 3.78 2.87
CA ASP A 142 18.12 4.85 3.33
C ASP A 142 16.64 4.49 3.16
N THR A 143 16.30 3.74 2.11
CA THR A 143 14.92 3.31 1.86
C THR A 143 14.47 2.29 2.91
N THR A 144 15.31 1.33 3.29
CA THR A 144 15.02 0.34 4.34
C THR A 144 14.76 1.07 5.67
N ARG A 145 15.59 2.06 6.02
CA ARG A 145 15.39 2.88 7.24
C ARG A 145 14.08 3.67 7.20
N VAL A 146 13.73 4.24 6.05
CA VAL A 146 12.46 4.95 5.86
C VAL A 146 11.27 4.00 6.00
N VAL A 147 11.34 2.81 5.42
CA VAL A 147 10.31 1.77 5.55
C VAL A 147 10.13 1.38 7.01
N GLU A 148 11.23 1.07 7.70
CA GLU A 148 11.22 0.68 9.12
C GLU A 148 10.61 1.77 10.01
N ARG A 149 11.04 3.04 9.85
CA ARG A 149 10.48 4.19 10.59
C ARG A 149 9.00 4.38 10.32
N THR A 150 8.59 4.24 9.05
CA THR A 150 7.18 4.37 8.65
C THR A 150 6.34 3.26 9.29
N VAL A 151 6.82 2.01 9.24
CA VAL A 151 6.12 0.86 9.84
C VAL A 151 6.06 0.98 11.36
N ALA A 152 7.15 1.37 12.02
CA ALA A 152 7.17 1.61 13.46
C ALA A 152 6.13 2.67 13.85
N MET A 153 6.11 3.82 13.17
CA MET A 153 5.10 4.85 13.42
C MET A 153 3.67 4.35 13.17
N LEU A 154 3.43 3.54 12.13
CA LEU A 154 2.11 2.97 11.88
C LEU A 154 1.66 2.05 13.04
N VAL A 155 2.57 1.24 13.56
CA VAL A 155 2.32 0.37 14.71
C VAL A 155 2.02 1.21 15.96
N ASP A 156 2.85 2.22 16.24
CA ASP A 156 2.69 3.11 17.41
C ASP A 156 1.35 3.85 17.40
N GLN A 157 0.83 4.17 16.20
CA GLN A 157 -0.45 4.85 16.02
C GLN A 157 -1.65 3.88 15.91
N GLY A 158 -1.45 2.58 16.15
CA GLY A 158 -2.52 1.58 16.12
C GLY A 158 -3.13 1.38 14.73
N TYR A 159 -2.32 1.47 13.67
CA TYR A 159 -2.79 1.33 12.30
C TYR A 159 -3.46 -0.04 12.05
N ALA A 160 -4.75 -0.01 11.72
CA ALA A 160 -5.58 -1.20 11.46
C ALA A 160 -5.86 -1.44 9.96
N GLY A 161 -5.12 -0.77 9.06
CA GLY A 161 -5.30 -0.94 7.61
C GLY A 161 -4.57 -2.17 7.05
N THR A 162 -4.39 -2.20 5.73
CA THR A 162 -3.83 -3.36 5.03
C THR A 162 -2.39 -3.11 4.59
N PHE A 163 -1.48 -4.02 4.94
CA PHE A 163 -0.16 -4.10 4.30
C PHE A 163 -0.23 -4.92 3.01
N SER A 164 0.24 -4.33 1.91
CA SER A 164 0.35 -4.98 0.60
C SER A 164 1.82 -5.23 0.30
N LEU A 165 2.18 -6.47 0.01
CA LEU A 165 3.56 -6.85 -0.28
C LEU A 165 3.79 -6.82 -1.79
N LEU A 166 4.74 -5.99 -2.26
CA LEU A 166 5.18 -5.99 -3.65
C LEU A 166 6.33 -7.01 -3.79
N PRO A 167 6.15 -8.11 -4.53
CA PRO A 167 7.24 -9.05 -4.79
C PRO A 167 8.37 -8.37 -5.57
N PRO A 168 9.63 -8.82 -5.42
CA PRO A 168 10.76 -8.25 -6.15
C PRO A 168 10.51 -8.31 -7.67
N PRO A 169 10.93 -7.29 -8.44
CA PRO A 169 10.64 -7.22 -9.87
C PRO A 169 11.21 -8.44 -10.59
N SER A 170 10.33 -9.13 -11.30
CA SER A 170 10.61 -10.29 -12.13
C SER A 170 11.10 -9.85 -13.51
N HIS A 171 12.22 -9.16 -13.62
CA HIS A 171 12.85 -8.96 -14.93
C HIS A 171 13.52 -10.28 -15.34
N GLY A 172 12.91 -10.97 -16.31
CA GLY A 172 13.43 -12.22 -16.87
C GLY A 172 13.07 -13.50 -16.10
N MET A 173 12.12 -13.48 -15.17
CA MET A 173 11.74 -14.70 -14.43
C MET A 173 10.97 -15.67 -15.33
N ASP A 174 11.49 -16.89 -15.44
CA ASP A 174 10.71 -18.04 -15.86
C ASP A 174 9.59 -18.35 -14.84
N MET A 175 8.66 -19.23 -15.24
CA MET A 175 7.53 -19.62 -14.39
C MET A 175 7.95 -20.20 -13.04
N GLN A 176 9.12 -20.84 -12.96
CA GLN A 176 9.66 -21.40 -11.72
C GLN A 176 10.09 -20.32 -10.74
N SER A 177 10.68 -19.24 -11.25
CA SER A 177 11.12 -18.10 -10.45
C SER A 177 9.93 -17.29 -9.88
N ALA A 178 8.85 -17.16 -10.65
CA ALA A 178 7.60 -16.59 -10.17
C ALA A 178 6.95 -17.45 -9.06
N ALA A 179 6.98 -18.78 -9.21
CA ALA A 179 6.53 -19.71 -8.18
C ALA A 179 7.36 -19.58 -6.90
N ARG A 180 8.69 -19.50 -7.02
CA ARG A 180 9.61 -19.28 -5.89
C ARG A 180 9.38 -17.93 -5.21
N ALA A 181 9.10 -16.86 -5.95
CA ALA A 181 8.75 -15.56 -5.36
C ALA A 181 7.43 -15.65 -4.58
N ALA A 182 6.42 -16.33 -5.12
CA ALA A 182 5.18 -16.59 -4.40
C ALA A 182 5.41 -17.44 -3.14
N ASP A 183 6.28 -18.45 -3.21
CA ASP A 183 6.67 -19.26 -2.06
C ASP A 183 7.45 -18.45 -1.02
N ALA A 184 8.35 -17.56 -1.43
CA ALA A 184 9.08 -16.67 -0.53
C ALA A 184 8.13 -15.70 0.18
N VAL A 185 7.15 -15.13 -0.54
CA VAL A 185 6.11 -14.28 0.08
C VAL A 185 5.25 -15.09 1.05
N ARG A 186 4.86 -16.32 0.70
CA ARG A 186 4.13 -17.23 1.61
C ARG A 186 4.96 -17.58 2.84
N GLN A 187 6.26 -17.84 2.66
CA GLN A 187 7.18 -18.14 3.76
C GLN A 187 7.33 -16.94 4.68
N MET A 188 7.59 -15.77 4.13
CA MET A 188 7.69 -14.52 4.90
C MET A 188 6.40 -14.25 5.69
N HIS A 189 5.23 -14.47 5.07
CA HIS A 189 3.95 -14.36 5.77
C HIS A 189 3.84 -15.35 6.95
N ARG A 190 4.22 -16.62 6.75
CA ARG A 190 4.26 -17.62 7.83
C ARG A 190 5.23 -17.23 8.94
N ASP A 191 6.43 -16.78 8.59
CA ASP A 191 7.46 -16.38 9.57
C ASP A 191 7.00 -15.18 10.41
N ILE A 192 6.32 -14.22 9.78
CA ILE A 192 5.71 -13.07 10.48
C ILE A 192 4.65 -13.57 11.47
N LEU A 193 3.73 -14.44 11.04
CA LEU A 193 2.68 -14.98 11.91
C LEU A 193 3.27 -15.77 13.09
N LEU A 194 4.24 -16.65 12.83
CA LEU A 194 4.94 -17.42 13.88
C LEU A 194 5.65 -16.49 14.88
N ARG A 195 6.22 -15.39 14.41
CA ARG A 195 6.86 -14.39 15.29
C ARG A 195 5.83 -13.70 16.18
N TYR A 196 4.66 -13.36 15.65
CA TYR A 196 3.56 -12.80 16.46
C TYR A 196 2.99 -13.80 17.45
N GLU A 197 2.83 -15.07 17.06
CA GLU A 197 2.41 -16.14 17.97
C GLU A 197 3.41 -16.32 19.12
N ARG A 198 4.71 -16.30 18.83
CA ARG A 198 5.75 -16.35 19.87
C ARG A 198 5.68 -15.15 20.80
N ILE A 199 5.53 -13.92 20.28
CA ILE A 199 5.36 -12.72 21.11
C ILE A 199 4.12 -12.83 22.00
N ALA A 200 3.00 -13.34 21.47
CA ALA A 200 1.78 -13.54 22.25
C ALA A 200 1.98 -14.59 23.37
N GLN A 201 2.69 -15.68 23.07
CA GLN A 201 3.07 -16.69 24.07
C GLN A 201 4.00 -16.12 25.14
N ASP A 202 5.00 -15.33 24.74
CA ASP A 202 5.94 -14.69 25.66
C ASP A 202 5.22 -13.70 26.59
N VAL A 203 4.26 -12.93 26.08
CA VAL A 203 3.41 -12.04 26.87
C VAL A 203 2.48 -12.82 27.80
N ALA A 204 1.93 -13.96 27.37
CA ALA A 204 1.10 -14.82 28.22
C ALA A 204 1.92 -15.49 29.33
N TYR A 205 3.16 -15.91 29.03
CA TYR A 205 4.08 -16.54 29.98
C TYR A 205 4.69 -15.53 30.97
N ASN A 206 4.93 -14.30 30.52
CA ASN A 206 5.40 -13.21 31.35
C ASN A 206 4.56 -11.94 31.12
N PRO A 207 3.44 -11.75 31.87
CA PRO A 207 2.53 -10.62 31.71
C PRO A 207 3.18 -9.24 31.89
N ARG A 208 4.40 -9.19 32.48
CA ARG A 208 5.16 -7.95 32.62
C ARG A 208 5.70 -7.45 31.26
N LEU A 209 5.89 -8.33 30.28
CA LEU A 209 6.30 -7.97 28.92
C LEU A 209 5.19 -7.25 28.13
N GLY A 210 3.92 -7.44 28.51
CA GLY A 210 2.79 -6.73 27.92
C GLY A 210 2.60 -5.29 28.45
N ARG A 211 3.33 -4.91 29.51
CA ARG A 211 3.32 -3.54 30.03
C ARG A 211 4.39 -2.72 29.29
N LEU A 212 4.00 -2.09 28.18
CA LEU A 212 4.82 -1.04 27.56
C LEU A 212 5.16 0.03 28.63
N PRO A 213 6.42 0.48 28.74
CA PRO A 213 6.76 1.62 29.59
C PRO A 213 6.18 2.89 28.95
N GLY A 214 5.10 3.42 29.50
CA GLY A 214 4.55 4.73 29.10
C GLY A 214 3.07 4.76 28.71
N GLY A 215 2.21 3.93 29.31
CA GLY A 215 0.76 4.12 29.22
C GLY A 215 0.35 5.49 29.76
N TYR A 216 0.09 6.42 28.85
CA TYR A 216 -0.46 7.75 29.13
C TYR A 216 -1.89 7.57 29.67
N GLU A 217 -2.11 7.85 30.95
CA GLU A 217 -3.48 8.00 31.48
C GLU A 217 -4.07 9.30 30.92
N PRO A 218 -5.19 9.26 30.18
CA PRO A 218 -5.91 10.48 29.84
C PRO A 218 -6.59 11.02 31.10
N ARG A 219 -6.21 12.23 31.51
CA ARG A 219 -7.01 13.09 32.40
C ARG A 219 -8.09 13.79 31.60
#